data_AF-A0A0C2FN53-F1
#
_entry.id   AF-A0A0C2FN53-F1
#
_cell.length_a   1.000
_cell.length_b   1.000
_cell.length_c   1.000
_cell.angle_alpha   90.00
_cell.angle_beta   90.00
_cell.angle_gamma   90.00
#
_symmetry.space_group_name_H-M   'P 1'
#
loop_
_entity.id
_entity.type
_entity.pdbx_description
1 polymer ?
#
loop_
_entity_poly.entity_id
_entity_poly.type
_entity_poly.pdbx_seq_one_letter_code
_entity_poly.pdbx_strand_id
1 'polypeptide(L)'
;SIHPDAAFSEQIVFCVVQSELVDAVTSIVLGAKKSSDEIVLSIPAVKSEHTNGSDHNSAVSKGLFSTMNPTLLLSLCDALGESQRLAKQFNDNNGQRTLLWKAGLRGSSKPNLIRQETHALRAMLAILLRLLNDPRSEPVQDQVAKGVLSVVSAVLRGYGEAASDARRTAYAPVVCELLQECLRLPPHLLPALGAEFPLHLCELVETAEGQPLRSLLATLLRQFILTKNCATAHASAKPE
;
A
#
# COMPACT_ATOMS: atom_id res chain seq x y z
N SER A 1 40.51 -2.91 7.41
CA SER A 1 40.09 -1.65 6.79
C SER A 1 39.18 -1.94 5.62
N ILE A 2 37.88 -1.76 5.79
CA ILE A 2 36.93 -1.83 4.67
C ILE A 2 37.12 -0.53 3.90
N HIS A 3 37.50 -0.61 2.62
CA HIS A 3 37.67 0.58 1.78
C HIS A 3 36.31 1.30 1.73
N PRO A 4 36.24 2.62 1.99
CA PRO A 4 34.98 3.36 2.00
C PRO A 4 34.18 3.14 0.70
N ASP A 5 34.86 3.04 -0.44
CA ASP A 5 34.25 2.80 -1.75
C ASP A 5 33.51 1.46 -1.86
N ALA A 6 34.03 0.40 -1.24
CA ALA A 6 33.41 -0.92 -1.26
C ALA A 6 32.12 -0.95 -0.42
N ALA A 7 32.15 -0.35 0.77
CA ALA A 7 30.97 -0.20 1.63
C ALA A 7 29.90 0.67 0.97
N PHE A 8 30.31 1.70 0.23
CA PHE A 8 29.38 2.56 -0.51
C PHE A 8 28.75 1.83 -1.71
N SER A 9 29.54 1.09 -2.50
CA SER A 9 29.00 0.26 -3.59
C SER A 9 28.04 -0.82 -3.09
N GLU A 10 28.34 -1.47 -1.96
CA GLU A 10 27.46 -2.44 -1.32
C GLU A 10 26.11 -1.81 -0.93
N GLN A 11 26.13 -0.61 -0.35
CA GLN A 11 24.91 0.12 -0.01
C GLN A 11 24.08 0.50 -1.25
N ILE A 12 24.71 0.84 -2.38
CA ILE A 12 24.00 1.13 -3.66
C ILE A 12 23.30 -0.11 -4.18
N VAL A 13 24.04 -1.21 -4.27
CA VAL A 13 23.53 -2.47 -4.80
C VAL A 13 22.38 -2.93 -3.93
N PHE A 14 22.50 -2.84 -2.61
CA PHE A 14 21.44 -3.14 -1.67
C PHE A 14 20.16 -2.32 -1.96
N CYS A 15 20.28 -1.01 -2.08
CA CYS A 15 19.14 -0.13 -2.37
C CYS A 15 18.48 -0.40 -3.74
N VAL A 16 19.28 -0.63 -4.79
CA VAL A 16 18.76 -0.92 -6.14
C VAL A 16 18.07 -2.28 -6.16
N VAL A 17 18.74 -3.30 -5.63
CA VAL A 17 18.20 -4.67 -5.57
C VAL A 17 16.91 -4.70 -4.75
N GLN A 18 16.85 -3.98 -3.62
CA GLN A 18 15.62 -3.92 -2.83
C GLN A 18 14.46 -3.22 -3.56
N SER A 19 14.71 -2.15 -4.32
CA SER A 19 13.65 -1.50 -5.10
C SER A 19 13.10 -2.43 -6.19
N GLU A 20 13.98 -3.12 -6.92
CA GLU A 20 13.57 -4.08 -7.96
C GLU A 20 12.88 -5.31 -7.35
N LEU A 21 13.31 -5.75 -6.16
CA LEU A 21 12.68 -6.84 -5.44
C LEU A 21 11.24 -6.49 -5.02
N VAL A 22 11.00 -5.29 -4.51
CA VAL A 22 9.65 -4.82 -4.17
C VAL A 22 8.75 -4.84 -5.41
N ASP A 23 9.23 -4.32 -6.53
CA ASP A 23 8.47 -4.28 -7.80
C ASP A 23 8.19 -5.70 -8.33
N ALA A 24 9.20 -6.59 -8.29
CA ALA A 24 9.07 -7.97 -8.73
C ALA A 24 8.07 -8.75 -7.87
N VAL A 25 8.19 -8.66 -6.54
CA VAL A 25 7.26 -9.28 -5.59
C VAL A 25 5.83 -8.79 -5.85
N THR A 26 5.65 -7.48 -6.00
CA THR A 26 4.34 -6.87 -6.26
C THR A 26 3.73 -7.42 -7.54
N SER A 27 4.51 -7.47 -8.62
CA SER A 27 4.07 -7.99 -9.93
C SER A 27 3.74 -9.49 -9.88
N ILE A 28 4.54 -10.29 -9.19
CA ILE A 28 4.31 -11.73 -9.05
C ILE A 28 3.04 -12.00 -8.24
N VAL A 29 2.86 -11.31 -7.12
CA VAL A 29 1.72 -11.57 -6.22
C VAL A 29 0.43 -10.98 -6.76
N LEU A 30 0.45 -9.72 -7.20
CA LEU A 30 -0.76 -9.00 -7.60
C LEU A 30 -1.03 -9.04 -9.10
N GLY A 31 -0.10 -9.58 -9.90
CA GLY A 31 -0.14 -9.61 -11.35
C GLY A 31 0.49 -8.37 -11.96
N ALA A 32 1.01 -8.50 -13.19
CA ALA A 32 1.46 -7.35 -13.95
C ALA A 32 0.24 -6.52 -14.37
N LYS A 33 0.20 -5.23 -14.01
CA LYS A 33 -0.80 -4.30 -14.57
C LYS A 33 -0.58 -4.24 -16.09
N LYS A 34 -1.43 -4.90 -16.87
CA LYS A 34 -1.59 -4.53 -18.29
C LYS A 34 -2.04 -3.07 -18.32
N SER A 35 -1.36 -2.28 -19.14
CA SER A 35 -1.67 -0.88 -19.35
C SER A 35 -3.15 -0.68 -19.69
N SER A 36 -3.80 0.18 -18.90
CA SER A 36 -5.15 0.75 -19.04
C SER A 36 -6.34 -0.20 -18.84
N ASP A 37 -7.20 0.21 -17.91
CA ASP A 37 -8.60 -0.17 -17.72
C ASP A 37 -8.92 -1.65 -17.47
N GLU A 38 -8.70 -2.11 -16.23
CA GLU A 38 -9.60 -3.00 -15.48
C GLU A 38 -8.89 -3.45 -14.19
N ILE A 39 -8.99 -2.67 -13.11
CA ILE A 39 -8.82 -3.23 -11.76
C ILE A 39 -10.21 -3.67 -11.31
N VAL A 40 -10.67 -4.76 -11.93
CA VAL A 40 -11.86 -5.48 -11.45
C VAL A 40 -11.35 -6.47 -10.43
N LEU A 41 -11.73 -6.27 -9.16
CA LEU A 41 -11.70 -7.28 -8.12
C LEU A 41 -12.42 -8.52 -8.67
N SER A 42 -11.65 -9.44 -9.22
CA SER A 42 -12.16 -10.67 -9.83
C SER A 42 -12.58 -11.61 -8.71
N ILE A 43 -13.85 -11.52 -8.32
CA ILE A 43 -14.56 -12.55 -7.57
C ILE A 43 -14.63 -13.79 -8.49
N PRO A 44 -14.26 -15.00 -8.04
CA PRO A 44 -14.40 -16.18 -8.87
C PRO A 44 -15.87 -16.58 -8.96
N ALA A 45 -16.51 -16.22 -10.08
CA ALA A 45 -17.78 -16.82 -10.49
C ALA A 45 -17.54 -18.21 -11.09
N VAL A 46 -18.48 -19.11 -10.83
CA VAL A 46 -18.46 -20.55 -11.14
C VAL A 46 -18.48 -20.83 -12.65
N LYS A 47 -17.49 -21.64 -13.09
CA LYS A 47 -17.35 -22.57 -14.25
C LYS A 47 -17.88 -22.21 -15.65
N SER A 48 -17.00 -22.36 -16.64
CA SER A 48 -17.31 -22.95 -17.96
C SER A 48 -16.06 -23.63 -18.52
N GLU A 49 -16.23 -24.86 -19.02
CA GLU A 49 -15.19 -25.73 -19.59
C GLU A 49 -14.78 -25.31 -21.02
N HIS A 50 -13.58 -25.73 -21.42
CA HIS A 50 -12.95 -25.72 -22.75
C HIS A 50 -12.18 -24.46 -23.21
N THR A 51 -10.83 -24.53 -23.15
CA THR A 51 -9.95 -24.68 -24.34
C THR A 51 -8.48 -24.73 -23.92
N ASN A 52 -7.78 -25.78 -24.35
CA ASN A 52 -6.36 -25.99 -24.15
C ASN A 52 -5.53 -24.97 -24.94
N GLY A 53 -4.65 -24.22 -24.25
CA GLY A 53 -3.51 -23.54 -24.87
C GLY A 53 -3.31 -22.05 -24.57
N SER A 54 -3.29 -21.60 -23.30
CA SER A 54 -2.58 -20.35 -22.90
C SER A 54 -2.40 -20.14 -21.38
N ASP A 55 -2.47 -21.18 -20.55
CA ASP A 55 -2.61 -21.06 -19.09
C ASP A 55 -1.47 -20.30 -18.37
N HIS A 56 -0.26 -20.29 -18.94
CA HIS A 56 0.85 -19.55 -18.33
C HIS A 56 0.72 -18.02 -18.46
N ASN A 57 0.19 -17.52 -19.58
CA ASN A 57 0.04 -16.07 -19.77
C ASN A 57 -1.14 -15.48 -19.00
N SER A 58 -2.19 -16.25 -18.73
CA SER A 58 -3.33 -15.81 -17.92
C SER A 58 -2.97 -15.75 -16.43
N ALA A 59 -2.19 -16.71 -15.93
CA ALA A 59 -1.74 -16.75 -14.54
C ALA A 59 -0.78 -15.59 -14.20
N VAL A 60 0.17 -15.26 -15.08
CA VAL A 60 1.09 -14.11 -14.90
C VAL A 60 0.32 -12.78 -14.90
N SER A 61 -0.74 -12.67 -15.70
CA SER A 61 -1.59 -11.49 -15.75
C SER A 61 -2.48 -11.34 -14.51
N LYS A 62 -2.84 -12.44 -13.84
CA LYS A 62 -3.75 -12.44 -12.67
C LYS A 62 -3.00 -12.39 -11.33
N GLY A 63 -1.70 -12.71 -11.33
CA GLY A 63 -0.88 -12.79 -10.12
C GLY A 63 -1.13 -14.05 -9.29
N LEU A 64 -0.26 -14.29 -8.31
CA LEU A 64 -0.29 -15.48 -7.45
C LEU A 64 -1.10 -15.31 -6.15
N PHE A 65 -1.68 -14.14 -5.90
CA PHE A 65 -2.42 -13.87 -4.65
C PHE A 65 -3.46 -14.95 -4.30
N SER A 66 -4.27 -15.36 -5.29
CA SER A 66 -5.36 -16.33 -5.08
C SER A 66 -4.89 -17.76 -4.84
N THR A 67 -3.63 -18.08 -5.15
CA THR A 67 -3.04 -19.42 -4.96
C THR A 67 -2.14 -19.49 -3.74
N MET A 68 -1.61 -18.35 -3.28
CA MET A 68 -0.75 -18.28 -2.10
C MET A 68 -1.55 -18.42 -0.80
N ASN A 69 -0.93 -19.06 0.19
CA ASN A 69 -1.47 -19.18 1.54
C ASN A 69 -1.45 -17.79 2.25
N PRO A 70 -2.53 -17.39 2.96
CA PRO A 70 -2.58 -16.13 3.72
C PRO A 70 -1.41 -15.89 4.67
N THR A 71 -0.90 -16.92 5.36
CA THR A 71 0.28 -16.81 6.24
C THR A 71 1.54 -16.43 5.46
N LEU A 72 1.70 -16.96 4.24
CA LEU A 72 2.83 -16.61 3.37
C LEU A 72 2.69 -15.17 2.86
N LEU A 73 1.47 -14.74 2.51
CA LEU A 73 1.19 -13.36 2.11
C LEU A 73 1.47 -12.37 3.26
N LEU A 74 1.14 -12.73 4.51
CA LEU A 74 1.50 -11.94 5.70
C LEU A 74 3.02 -11.88 5.90
N SER A 75 3.71 -13.01 5.79
CA SER A 75 5.18 -13.05 5.90
C SER A 75 5.86 -12.16 4.83
N LEU A 76 5.27 -12.10 3.65
CA LEU A 76 5.70 -11.20 2.59
C LEU A 76 5.43 -9.73 2.94
N CYS A 77 4.27 -9.42 3.53
CA CYS A 77 3.99 -8.07 4.05
C CYS A 77 4.98 -7.65 5.14
N ASP A 78 5.42 -8.58 6.00
CA ASP A 78 6.45 -8.29 7.01
C ASP A 78 7.78 -7.91 6.34
N ALA A 79 8.21 -8.69 5.34
CA ALA A 79 9.43 -8.40 4.58
C ALA A 79 9.35 -7.06 3.81
N LEU A 80 8.19 -6.77 3.19
CA LEU A 80 7.93 -5.48 2.55
C LEU A 80 7.97 -4.33 3.58
N GLY A 81 7.45 -4.56 4.78
CA GLY A 81 7.47 -3.61 5.89
C GLY A 81 8.89 -3.29 6.36
N GLU A 82 9.77 -4.30 6.44
CA GLU A 82 11.19 -4.06 6.72
C GLU A 82 11.87 -3.25 5.61
N SER A 83 11.62 -3.60 4.34
CA SER A 83 12.13 -2.83 3.19
C SER A 83 11.67 -1.37 3.23
N GLN A 84 10.41 -1.13 3.58
CA GLN A 84 9.85 0.21 3.74
C GLN A 84 10.53 0.99 4.87
N ARG A 85 10.72 0.37 6.04
CA ARG A 85 11.39 1.00 7.19
C ARG A 85 12.83 1.38 6.88
N LEU A 86 13.58 0.49 6.22
CA LEU A 86 14.94 0.75 5.78
C LEU A 86 15.00 1.94 4.81
N ALA A 87 14.09 1.97 3.82
CA ALA A 87 14.00 3.08 2.88
C ALA A 87 13.67 4.41 3.59
N LYS A 88 12.73 4.39 4.55
CA LYS A 88 12.39 5.57 5.36
C LYS A 88 13.57 6.07 6.18
N GLN A 89 14.24 5.18 6.91
CA GLN A 89 15.41 5.53 7.74
C GLN A 89 16.53 6.13 6.89
N PHE A 90 16.78 5.56 5.70
CA PHE A 90 17.73 6.13 4.75
C PHE A 90 17.31 7.54 4.31
N ASN A 91 16.04 7.76 3.95
CA ASN A 91 15.50 9.04 3.52
C ASN A 91 15.65 10.14 4.60
N ASP A 92 15.41 9.76 5.86
CA ASP A 92 15.45 10.65 7.01
C ASP A 92 16.90 10.92 7.48
N ASN A 93 17.87 10.05 7.15
CA ASN A 93 19.29 10.26 7.47
C ASN A 93 19.96 11.22 6.48
N ASN A 94 19.73 12.52 6.70
CA ASN A 94 20.28 13.58 5.86
C ASN A 94 21.82 13.56 5.79
N GLY A 95 22.50 13.18 6.88
CA GLY A 95 23.95 13.09 6.98
C GLY A 95 24.54 12.00 6.10
N GLN A 96 24.06 10.76 6.24
CA GLN A 96 24.48 9.64 5.40
C GLN A 96 24.22 9.92 3.92
N ARG A 97 23.04 10.46 3.57
CA ARG A 97 22.72 10.82 2.19
C ARG A 97 23.65 11.91 1.63
N THR A 98 24.07 12.89 2.44
CA THR A 98 25.05 13.91 2.02
C THR A 98 26.43 13.30 1.82
N LEU A 99 26.87 12.42 2.72
CA LEU A 99 28.15 11.74 2.62
C LEU A 99 28.23 10.91 1.33
N LEU A 100 27.19 10.12 1.07
CA LEU A 100 27.06 9.32 -0.14
C LEU A 100 27.06 10.20 -1.40
N TRP A 101 26.29 11.29 -1.40
CA TRP A 101 26.27 12.22 -2.53
C TRP A 101 27.65 12.83 -2.80
N LYS A 102 28.38 13.26 -1.76
CA LYS A 102 29.76 13.76 -1.89
C LYS A 102 30.75 12.70 -2.36
N ALA A 103 30.50 11.44 -2.03
CA ALA A 103 31.25 10.29 -2.54
C ALA A 103 30.88 9.91 -3.99
N GLY A 104 29.97 10.63 -4.64
CA GLY A 104 29.59 10.42 -6.04
C GLY A 104 28.45 9.42 -6.24
N LEU A 105 27.75 8.98 -5.18
CA LEU A 105 26.61 8.08 -5.29
C LEU A 105 25.49 8.69 -6.16
N ARG A 106 25.24 8.10 -7.34
CA ARG A 106 24.24 8.54 -8.33
C ARG A 106 24.45 9.93 -8.95
N GLY A 107 25.68 10.43 -8.99
CA GLY A 107 26.02 11.63 -9.77
C GLY A 107 25.53 12.94 -9.14
N SER A 108 24.72 13.73 -9.87
CA SER A 108 24.45 15.15 -9.60
C SER A 108 23.44 15.46 -8.50
N SER A 109 22.75 14.45 -7.94
CA SER A 109 21.69 14.68 -6.95
C SER A 109 21.80 13.74 -5.76
N LYS A 110 21.26 14.20 -4.63
CA LYS A 110 21.29 13.47 -3.37
C LYS A 110 20.46 12.18 -3.46
N PRO A 111 21.04 11.00 -3.17
CA PRO A 111 20.31 9.74 -3.27
C PRO A 111 19.10 9.73 -2.33
N ASN A 112 18.01 9.10 -2.75
CA ASN A 112 16.81 8.88 -1.96
C ASN A 112 16.14 7.56 -2.39
N LEU A 113 15.33 7.00 -1.50
CA LEU A 113 14.59 5.75 -1.69
C LEU A 113 13.08 5.98 -1.56
N ILE A 114 12.60 7.18 -1.86
CA ILE A 114 11.18 7.55 -1.73
C ILE A 114 10.30 6.63 -2.59
N ARG A 115 10.76 6.25 -3.78
CA ARG A 115 10.05 5.29 -4.65
C ARG A 115 9.95 3.91 -4.01
N GLN A 116 11.03 3.40 -3.44
CA GLN A 116 11.03 2.10 -2.76
C GLN A 116 10.10 2.13 -1.54
N GLU A 117 10.18 3.19 -0.72
CA GLU A 117 9.31 3.39 0.43
C GLU A 117 7.82 3.38 0.04
N THR A 118 7.45 4.16 -0.98
CA THR A 118 6.04 4.27 -1.42
C THR A 118 5.53 3.04 -2.15
N HIS A 119 6.39 2.34 -2.92
CA HIS A 119 6.03 1.10 -3.60
C HIS A 119 5.83 -0.05 -2.61
N ALA A 120 6.67 -0.17 -1.59
CA ALA A 120 6.50 -1.17 -0.55
C ALA A 120 5.18 -0.96 0.22
N LEU A 121 4.85 0.29 0.57
CA LEU A 121 3.56 0.63 1.19
C LEU A 121 2.38 0.25 0.30
N ARG A 122 2.44 0.56 -1.01
CA ARG A 122 1.40 0.21 -1.97
C ARG A 122 1.21 -1.31 -2.06
N ALA A 123 2.30 -2.06 -2.14
CA ALA A 123 2.26 -3.53 -2.21
C ALA A 123 1.62 -4.13 -0.95
N MET A 124 2.07 -3.69 0.23
CA MET A 124 1.49 -4.11 1.50
C MET A 124 0.00 -3.77 1.59
N LEU A 125 -0.37 -2.55 1.25
CA LEU A 125 -1.76 -2.07 1.25
C LEU A 125 -2.66 -2.96 0.39
N ALA A 126 -2.24 -3.23 -0.85
CA ALA A 126 -3.00 -4.04 -1.79
C ALA A 126 -3.14 -5.50 -1.34
N ILE A 127 -2.09 -6.08 -0.74
CA ILE A 127 -2.15 -7.45 -0.20
C ILE A 127 -3.06 -7.52 1.04
N LEU A 128 -2.84 -6.62 2.01
CA LEU A 128 -3.52 -6.65 3.30
C LEU A 128 -5.01 -6.33 3.20
N LEU A 129 -5.40 -5.33 2.40
CA LEU A 129 -6.82 -5.02 2.20
C LEU A 129 -7.54 -6.12 1.42
N ARG A 130 -6.85 -6.82 0.51
CA ARG A 130 -7.41 -7.99 -0.17
C ARG A 130 -7.57 -9.17 0.78
N LEU A 131 -6.58 -9.42 1.65
CA LEU A 131 -6.67 -10.43 2.71
C LEU A 131 -7.79 -10.13 3.71
N LEU A 132 -8.03 -8.85 4.04
CA LEU A 132 -9.07 -8.44 4.98
C LEU A 132 -10.47 -8.92 4.56
N ASN A 133 -10.71 -9.03 3.26
CA ASN A 133 -11.96 -9.47 2.66
C ASN A 133 -11.87 -10.89 2.04
N ASP A 134 -10.79 -11.63 2.29
CA ASP A 134 -10.59 -12.98 1.74
C ASP A 134 -11.03 -14.04 2.78
N PRO A 135 -12.02 -14.89 2.49
CA PRO A 135 -12.45 -15.93 3.44
C PRO A 135 -11.33 -16.89 3.87
N ARG A 136 -10.27 -17.05 3.06
CA ARG A 136 -9.12 -17.91 3.40
C ARG A 136 -8.33 -17.37 4.58
N SER A 137 -8.42 -16.07 4.87
CA SER A 137 -7.65 -15.41 5.94
C SER A 137 -8.28 -15.53 7.32
N GLU A 138 -9.45 -16.16 7.46
CA GLU A 138 -10.15 -16.33 8.74
C GLU A 138 -9.23 -16.82 9.88
N PRO A 139 -8.35 -17.84 9.68
CA PRO A 139 -7.45 -18.31 10.74
C PRO A 139 -6.38 -17.29 11.19
N VAL A 140 -6.13 -16.27 10.37
CA VAL A 140 -5.09 -15.24 10.57
C VAL A 140 -5.69 -13.83 10.59
N GLN A 141 -7.00 -13.69 10.76
CA GLN A 141 -7.72 -12.42 10.59
C GLN A 141 -7.21 -11.33 11.54
N ASP A 142 -6.83 -11.68 12.77
CA ASP A 142 -6.23 -10.75 13.73
C ASP A 142 -4.90 -10.18 13.26
N GLN A 143 -4.07 -11.01 12.61
CA GLN A 143 -2.78 -10.56 12.06
C GLN A 143 -3.00 -9.67 10.84
N VAL A 144 -3.98 -10.01 9.99
CA VAL A 144 -4.39 -9.17 8.86
C VAL A 144 -4.87 -7.81 9.35
N ALA A 145 -5.78 -7.75 10.33
CA ALA A 145 -6.29 -6.49 10.88
C ALA A 145 -5.18 -5.61 11.48
N LYS A 146 -4.24 -6.21 12.23
CA LYS A 146 -3.05 -5.48 12.74
C LYS A 146 -2.17 -4.95 11.61
N GLY A 147 -1.95 -5.75 10.57
CA GLY A 147 -1.21 -5.34 9.39
C GLY A 147 -1.89 -4.17 8.67
N VAL A 148 -3.21 -4.24 8.47
CA VAL A 148 -4.02 -3.17 7.88
C VAL A 148 -3.88 -1.88 8.68
N LEU A 149 -4.06 -1.92 10.00
CA LEU A 149 -3.90 -0.76 10.86
C LEU A 149 -2.50 -0.14 10.71
N SER A 150 -1.46 -0.98 10.70
CA SER A 150 -0.07 -0.54 10.55
C SER A 150 0.18 0.13 9.21
N VAL A 151 -0.25 -0.46 8.09
CA VAL A 151 0.01 0.08 6.76
C VAL A 151 -0.81 1.34 6.49
N VAL A 152 -2.07 1.38 6.91
CA VAL A 152 -2.94 2.57 6.79
C VAL A 152 -2.33 3.75 7.54
N SER A 153 -1.90 3.53 8.78
CA SER A 153 -1.24 4.55 9.60
C SER A 153 0.07 5.02 8.95
N ALA A 154 0.89 4.10 8.43
CA ALA A 154 2.16 4.44 7.78
C ALA A 154 1.97 5.25 6.49
N VAL A 155 0.95 4.96 5.70
CA VAL A 155 0.62 5.71 4.47
C VAL A 155 0.17 7.12 4.80
N LEU A 156 -0.80 7.28 5.71
CA LEU A 156 -1.36 8.59 6.04
C LEU A 156 -0.34 9.48 6.74
N ARG A 157 0.36 8.95 7.74
CA ARG A 157 1.44 9.67 8.43
C ARG A 157 2.56 10.05 7.47
N GLY A 158 2.98 9.13 6.60
CA GLY A 158 4.05 9.40 5.63
C GLY A 158 3.71 10.52 4.64
N TYR A 159 2.44 10.67 4.25
CA TYR A 159 1.98 11.82 3.46
C TYR A 159 1.89 13.10 4.29
N GLY A 160 1.31 13.04 5.49
CA GLY A 160 1.15 14.21 6.37
C GLY A 160 2.50 14.83 6.81
N GLU A 161 3.48 13.99 7.14
CA GLU A 161 4.84 14.40 7.54
C GLU A 161 5.76 14.74 6.35
N ALA A 162 5.29 14.59 5.10
CA ALA A 162 6.12 14.84 3.93
C ALA A 162 6.45 16.34 3.80
N ALA A 163 7.68 16.70 4.20
CA ALA A 163 8.20 18.06 4.17
C ALA A 163 8.70 18.52 2.79
N SER A 164 8.87 17.60 1.83
CA SER A 164 9.32 17.94 0.47
C SER A 164 8.27 17.60 -0.58
N ASP A 165 8.17 18.44 -1.60
CA ASP A 165 7.26 18.24 -2.74
C ASP A 165 7.49 16.89 -3.41
N ALA A 166 8.74 16.43 -3.49
CA ALA A 166 9.08 15.13 -4.07
C ALA A 166 8.46 13.97 -3.26
N ARG A 167 8.50 14.04 -1.92
CA ARG A 167 7.91 13.01 -1.06
C ARG A 167 6.38 13.10 -1.09
N ARG A 168 5.80 14.30 -1.04
CA ARG A 168 4.34 14.51 -1.22
C ARG A 168 3.84 13.93 -2.54
N THR A 169 4.51 14.27 -3.64
CA THR A 169 4.19 13.78 -4.99
C THR A 169 4.24 12.25 -5.06
N ALA A 170 5.22 11.61 -4.43
CA ALA A 170 5.35 10.15 -4.44
C ALA A 170 4.30 9.45 -3.56
N TYR A 171 3.93 10.04 -2.42
CA TYR A 171 2.92 9.48 -1.51
C TYR A 171 1.49 9.70 -1.99
N ALA A 172 1.19 10.82 -2.65
CA ALA A 172 -0.14 11.15 -3.15
C ALA A 172 -0.86 9.98 -3.86
N PRO A 173 -0.24 9.27 -4.83
CA PRO A 173 -0.90 8.13 -5.47
C PRO A 173 -1.15 6.95 -4.52
N VAL A 174 -0.32 6.75 -3.50
CA VAL A 174 -0.53 5.69 -2.48
C VAL A 174 -1.73 6.04 -1.60
N VAL A 175 -1.88 7.30 -1.19
CA VAL A 175 -3.04 7.76 -0.43
C VAL A 175 -4.32 7.66 -1.27
N CYS A 176 -4.27 8.07 -2.54
CA CYS A 176 -5.39 7.90 -3.46
C CYS A 176 -5.83 6.43 -3.57
N GLU A 177 -4.87 5.51 -3.68
CA GLU A 177 -5.15 4.07 -3.74
C GLU A 177 -5.79 3.57 -2.44
N LEU A 178 -5.28 3.98 -1.28
CA LEU A 178 -5.90 3.70 0.02
C LEU A 178 -7.36 4.15 0.06
N LEU A 179 -7.65 5.41 -0.30
CA LEU A 179 -9.02 5.94 -0.28
C LEU A 179 -9.93 5.19 -1.24
N GLN A 180 -9.44 4.84 -2.44
CA GLN A 180 -10.20 4.05 -3.41
C GLN A 180 -10.53 2.66 -2.88
N GLU A 181 -9.57 1.97 -2.24
CA GLU A 181 -9.82 0.67 -1.66
C GLU A 181 -10.81 0.76 -0.47
N CYS A 182 -10.70 1.80 0.37
CA CYS A 182 -11.67 2.05 1.42
C CYS A 182 -13.10 2.23 0.90
N LEU A 183 -13.27 2.91 -0.24
CA LEU A 183 -14.58 3.07 -0.90
C LEU A 183 -15.15 1.74 -1.42
N ARG A 184 -14.29 0.78 -1.74
CA ARG A 184 -14.66 -0.56 -2.24
C ARG A 184 -14.90 -1.57 -1.11
N LEU A 185 -14.36 -1.33 0.07
CA LEU A 185 -14.50 -2.23 1.21
C LEU A 185 -15.98 -2.32 1.65
N PRO A 186 -16.46 -3.54 1.96
CA PRO A 186 -17.74 -3.70 2.64
C PRO A 186 -17.82 -2.86 3.93
N PRO A 187 -18.94 -2.17 4.22
CA PRO A 187 -19.04 -1.26 5.36
C PRO A 187 -18.71 -1.90 6.72
N HIS A 188 -18.97 -3.20 6.88
CA HIS A 188 -18.69 -3.94 8.10
C HIS A 188 -17.18 -4.18 8.35
N LEU A 189 -16.32 -4.03 7.33
CA LEU A 189 -14.87 -4.15 7.44
C LEU A 189 -14.16 -2.81 7.69
N LEU A 190 -14.85 -1.68 7.50
CA LEU A 190 -14.28 -0.35 7.75
C LEU A 190 -13.74 -0.17 9.19
N PRO A 191 -14.34 -0.74 10.25
CA PRO A 191 -13.76 -0.66 11.59
C PRO A 191 -12.36 -1.27 11.71
N ALA A 192 -11.98 -2.21 10.84
CA ALA A 192 -10.65 -2.82 10.84
C ALA A 192 -9.53 -1.83 10.40
N LEU A 193 -9.89 -0.69 9.82
CA LEU A 193 -8.95 0.40 9.51
C LEU A 193 -8.47 1.14 10.77
N GLY A 194 -9.14 0.93 11.91
CA GLY A 194 -8.79 1.51 13.22
C GLY A 194 -9.67 2.67 13.65
N ALA A 195 -9.79 2.86 14.97
CA ALA A 195 -10.56 3.95 15.56
C ALA A 195 -10.01 5.34 15.22
N GLU A 196 -8.70 5.44 14.98
CA GLU A 196 -8.02 6.67 14.59
C GLU A 196 -8.19 7.00 13.10
N PHE A 197 -8.69 6.07 12.28
CA PHE A 197 -8.78 6.28 10.83
C PHE A 197 -9.60 7.54 10.46
N PRO A 198 -10.78 7.81 11.05
CA PRO A 198 -11.51 9.05 10.80
C PRO A 198 -10.73 10.31 11.17
N LEU A 199 -9.90 10.28 12.23
CA LEU A 199 -9.08 11.43 12.62
C LEU A 199 -7.99 11.71 11.58
N HIS A 200 -7.33 10.66 11.07
CA HIS A 200 -6.38 10.81 9.97
C HIS A 200 -7.04 11.33 8.68
N LEU A 201 -8.31 11.00 8.41
CA LEU A 201 -9.04 11.58 7.29
C LEU A 201 -9.28 13.10 7.49
N CYS A 202 -9.53 13.55 8.72
CA CYS A 202 -9.64 14.98 9.02
C CYS A 202 -8.32 15.71 8.80
N GLU A 203 -7.19 15.16 9.27
CA GLU A 203 -5.85 15.71 9.00
C GLU A 203 -5.54 15.76 7.49
N LEU A 204 -6.03 14.76 6.75
CA LEU A 204 -5.89 14.73 5.29
C LEU A 204 -6.68 15.86 4.61
N VAL A 205 -7.78 16.35 5.18
CA VAL A 205 -8.52 17.52 4.62
C VAL A 205 -7.62 18.75 4.59
N GLU A 206 -6.82 18.96 5.62
CA GLU A 206 -5.92 20.12 5.73
C GLU A 206 -4.74 20.00 4.76
N THR A 207 -4.23 18.79 4.57
CA THR A 207 -2.98 18.53 3.84
C THR A 207 -3.18 18.10 2.38
N ALA A 208 -4.38 17.72 1.97
CA ALA A 208 -4.64 17.17 0.64
C ALA A 208 -4.37 18.16 -0.50
N GLU A 209 -3.47 17.76 -1.38
CA GLU A 209 -3.11 18.48 -2.60
C GLU A 209 -3.65 17.77 -3.85
N GLY A 210 -4.19 18.56 -4.78
CA GLY A 210 -4.69 18.07 -6.06
C GLY A 210 -6.14 17.58 -6.04
N GLN A 211 -6.79 17.67 -7.20
CA GLN A 211 -8.21 17.32 -7.37
C GLN A 211 -8.50 15.82 -7.14
N PRO A 212 -7.68 14.86 -7.60
CA PRO A 212 -7.98 13.44 -7.42
C PRO A 212 -8.07 13.03 -5.94
N LEU A 213 -7.09 13.45 -5.13
CA LEU A 213 -7.04 13.15 -3.70
C LEU A 213 -8.22 13.77 -2.95
N ARG A 214 -8.52 15.05 -3.20
CA ARG A 214 -9.64 15.76 -2.57
C ARG A 214 -11.00 15.14 -2.94
N SER A 215 -11.18 14.72 -4.19
CA SER A 215 -12.41 14.09 -4.66
C SER A 215 -12.66 12.74 -3.96
N LEU A 216 -11.63 11.90 -3.86
CA LEU A 216 -11.71 10.62 -3.17
C LEU A 216 -11.99 10.81 -1.68
N LEU A 217 -11.28 11.73 -1.03
CA LEU A 217 -11.48 12.04 0.38
C LEU A 217 -12.91 12.53 0.65
N ALA A 218 -13.39 13.48 -0.15
CA ALA A 218 -14.77 13.98 -0.03
C ALA A 218 -15.81 12.88 -0.22
N THR A 219 -15.58 11.96 -1.17
CA THR A 219 -16.49 10.84 -1.43
C THR A 219 -16.53 9.88 -0.23
N LEU A 220 -15.36 9.54 0.31
CA LEU A 220 -15.26 8.65 1.47
C LEU A 220 -15.91 9.28 2.71
N LEU A 221 -15.64 10.55 3.00
CA LEU A 221 -16.25 11.27 4.12
C LEU A 221 -17.78 11.32 4.00
N ARG A 222 -18.32 11.59 2.80
CA ARG A 222 -19.78 11.54 2.56
C ARG A 222 -20.36 10.17 2.84
N GLN A 223 -19.69 9.09 2.42
CA GLN A 223 -20.12 7.73 2.70
C GLN A 223 -20.19 7.48 4.21
N PHE A 224 -19.14 7.82 4.97
CA PHE A 224 -19.12 7.68 6.44
C PHE A 224 -20.25 8.44 7.13
N ILE A 225 -20.52 9.68 6.72
CA ILE A 225 -21.60 10.50 7.29
C ILE A 225 -22.97 9.87 7.01
N LEU A 226 -23.22 9.43 5.76
CA LEU A 226 -24.49 8.82 5.37
C LEU A 226 -24.73 7.48 6.07
N THR A 227 -23.70 6.64 6.21
CA THR A 227 -23.81 5.36 6.91
C THR A 227 -24.17 5.55 8.39
N LYS A 228 -23.58 6.57 9.06
CA LYS A 228 -23.94 6.90 10.44
C LYS A 228 -25.39 7.40 10.56
N ASN A 229 -25.83 8.28 9.67
CA ASN A 229 -27.19 8.84 9.70
C ASN A 229 -28.27 7.75 9.50
N CYS A 230 -28.00 6.75 8.67
CA CYS A 230 -28.92 5.63 8.45
C CYS A 230 -29.01 4.72 9.69
N ALA A 231 -27.88 4.46 10.35
CA ALA A 231 -27.84 3.68 11.59
C ALA A 231 -28.59 4.39 12.75
N THR A 232 -28.47 5.71 12.87
CA THR A 232 -29.18 6.49 13.90
C THR A 232 -30.69 6.57 13.63
N ALA A 233 -31.11 6.65 12.36
CA ALA A 233 -32.53 6.64 12.00
C ALA A 233 -33.21 5.29 12.31
N HIS A 234 -32.53 4.17 12.05
CA HIS A 234 -33.04 2.84 12.40
C HIS A 234 -33.08 2.57 13.92
N ALA A 235 -32.13 3.10 14.68
CA ALA A 235 -32.14 2.98 16.15
C ALA A 235 -33.31 3.74 16.78
N SER A 236 -33.69 4.89 16.21
CA SER A 236 -34.82 5.70 16.69
C SER A 236 -36.20 5.18 16.24
N ALA A 237 -36.25 4.17 15.37
CA ALA A 237 -37.48 3.63 14.79
C ALA A 237 -37.89 2.25 15.34
N LYS A 238 -37.22 1.73 16.38
CA LYS A 238 -37.72 0.55 17.11
C LYS A 238 -38.84 0.99 18.06
N PRO A 239 -40.09 0.52 17.86
CA PRO A 239 -41.14 0.73 18.84
C PRO A 239 -40.92 -0.21 20.04
N GLU A 240 -41.22 0.30 21.24
CA GLU A 240 -41.40 -0.49 22.46
C GLU A 240 -42.54 -1.52 22.32
#